data_AF-A0A5B1B4A2-F1
#
_entry.id   AF-A0A5B1B4A2-F1
#
_cell.length_a   1.000
_cell.length_b   1.000
_cell.length_c   1.000
_cell.angle_alpha   90.00
_cell.angle_beta   90.00
_cell.angle_gamma   90.00
#
_symmetry.space_group_name_H-M   'P 1'
#
loop_
_entity.id
_entity.type
_entity.pdbx_description
1 polymer ?
#
loop_
_entity_poly.entity_id
_entity_poly.type
_entity_poly.pdbx_seq_one_letter_code
_entity_poly.pdbx_strand_id
1 'polypeptide(L)'
;VGSGNIGDTNFGNGNNGNFNFGSGNFGSTNVGFGNAGSGNFGFGNTGNNNIGFGLTGNNQFGIGALNSGSGNIGFGNSGTGNIGFFNSGTGNVGVGNSGIGNTGLGNAGNVNTGFWNGGSTNTGGGNAGAGNFGFFDSGNFNAGSFNSGNSNTSFGNSGNVNTGFLNAGDINSGFGNAGGVNTGFGNAGDTNTGGFNGGSLNTGFFGAATQAGPNSGFFNVGTGNSGFGHNDPSGSGNSGIQNSGFGNSGYVNTSTTSLFGGNSGVLDTGYGNAGFYNAAVQNAGIFIAGVMTSGIFNSGTGSSGLFVSGNGLSGFFNNFF
;
A
#
# COMPACT_ATOMS: atom_id res chain seq x y z
N VAL A 1 18.40 71.16 -14.84
CA VAL A 1 17.49 71.51 -15.96
C VAL A 1 16.08 71.08 -15.59
N GLY A 2 15.09 71.97 -15.73
CA GLY A 2 13.71 71.75 -15.26
C GLY A 2 13.40 72.46 -13.93
N SER A 3 12.12 72.47 -13.55
CA SER A 3 11.57 73.33 -12.49
C SER A 3 11.47 72.64 -11.14
N GLY A 4 11.52 73.42 -10.05
CA GLY A 4 11.30 72.92 -8.68
C GLY A 4 12.37 71.96 -8.14
N ASN A 5 13.56 71.93 -8.74
CA ASN A 5 14.66 71.10 -8.24
C ASN A 5 15.39 71.78 -7.08
N ILE A 6 15.79 71.00 -6.08
CA ILE A 6 16.64 71.39 -4.95
C ILE A 6 17.89 70.50 -4.99
N GLY A 7 19.08 71.09 -5.06
CA GLY A 7 20.35 70.36 -5.23
C GLY A 7 20.86 70.31 -6.68
N ASP A 8 21.99 69.63 -6.87
CA ASP A 8 22.87 69.79 -8.04
C ASP A 8 22.63 68.76 -9.16
N THR A 9 22.90 69.18 -10.40
CA THR A 9 22.95 68.30 -11.59
C THR A 9 21.68 67.46 -11.85
N ASN A 10 20.51 67.95 -11.42
CA ASN A 10 19.23 67.29 -11.69
C ASN A 10 18.71 67.61 -13.11
N PHE A 11 18.09 66.63 -13.77
CA PHE A 11 17.43 66.76 -15.07
C PHE A 11 15.98 66.29 -14.99
N GLY A 12 15.03 67.21 -15.18
CA GLY A 12 13.58 67.00 -15.01
C GLY A 12 13.02 67.87 -13.88
N ASN A 13 11.87 67.52 -13.30
CA ASN A 13 11.11 68.42 -12.42
C ASN A 13 10.96 67.89 -10.99
N GLY A 14 11.05 68.78 -9.99
CA GLY A 14 10.67 68.47 -8.60
C GLY A 14 11.60 67.48 -7.89
N ASN A 15 12.87 67.35 -8.30
CA ASN A 15 13.82 66.47 -7.63
C ASN A 15 14.49 67.19 -6.44
N ASN A 16 14.75 66.49 -5.34
CA ASN A 16 15.39 67.02 -4.14
C ASN A 16 16.60 66.15 -3.75
N GLY A 17 17.81 66.64 -3.99
CA GLY A 17 19.08 65.93 -3.89
C GLY A 17 19.88 66.07 -5.19
N ASN A 18 20.80 65.15 -5.52
CA ASN A 18 21.81 65.38 -6.57
C ASN A 18 21.83 64.33 -7.70
N PHE A 19 22.14 64.74 -8.93
CA PHE A 19 22.31 63.85 -10.09
C PHE A 19 21.08 62.97 -10.46
N ASN A 20 19.86 63.42 -10.16
CA ASN A 20 18.66 62.67 -10.55
C ASN A 20 18.23 62.97 -12.00
N PHE A 21 17.76 61.94 -12.71
CA PHE A 21 17.19 62.05 -14.05
C PHE A 21 15.71 61.61 -14.03
N GLY A 22 14.79 62.51 -14.35
CA GLY A 22 13.35 62.29 -14.26
C GLY A 22 12.70 63.25 -13.26
N SER A 23 11.60 62.85 -12.60
CA SER A 23 10.80 63.80 -11.80
C SER A 23 10.38 63.27 -10.43
N GLY A 24 10.34 64.17 -9.44
CA GLY A 24 9.87 63.88 -8.09
C GLY A 24 10.79 62.96 -7.27
N ASN A 25 12.06 62.80 -7.65
CA ASN A 25 12.99 61.94 -6.92
C ASN A 25 13.58 62.67 -5.70
N PHE A 26 13.69 61.97 -4.57
CA PHE A 26 14.30 62.44 -3.33
C PHE A 26 15.59 61.64 -3.06
N GLY A 27 16.71 62.29 -2.81
CA GLY A 27 18.04 61.67 -2.71
C GLY A 27 18.85 61.80 -4.01
N SER A 28 19.68 60.81 -4.35
CA SER A 28 20.74 60.98 -5.36
C SER A 28 20.77 59.91 -6.45
N THR A 29 21.30 60.26 -7.62
CA THR A 29 21.58 59.32 -8.74
C THR A 29 20.40 58.43 -9.15
N ASN A 30 19.16 58.85 -8.90
CA ASN A 30 17.97 58.11 -9.30
C ASN A 30 17.59 58.40 -10.76
N VAL A 31 17.10 57.39 -11.48
CA VAL A 31 16.62 57.48 -12.85
C VAL A 31 15.16 57.04 -12.91
N GLY A 32 14.26 57.96 -13.24
CA GLY A 32 12.82 57.73 -13.33
C GLY A 32 12.00 58.65 -12.42
N PHE A 33 10.96 58.13 -11.78
CA PHE A 33 9.91 58.97 -11.19
C PHE A 33 9.61 58.60 -9.73
N GLY A 34 9.60 59.59 -8.84
CA GLY A 34 9.11 59.42 -7.46
C GLY A 34 9.95 58.47 -6.59
N ASN A 35 11.23 58.24 -6.92
CA ASN A 35 12.10 57.39 -6.11
C ASN A 35 12.65 58.14 -4.89
N ALA A 36 12.78 57.49 -3.75
CA ALA A 36 13.32 58.04 -2.50
C ALA A 36 14.53 57.23 -2.02
N GLY A 37 15.72 57.81 -2.09
CA GLY A 37 17.01 57.21 -1.72
C GLY A 37 18.07 57.39 -2.80
N SER A 38 18.96 56.41 -3.00
CA SER A 38 20.12 56.55 -3.88
C SER A 38 20.20 55.46 -4.96
N GLY A 39 20.48 55.86 -6.21
CA GLY A 39 20.80 54.91 -7.29
C GLY A 39 19.65 54.03 -7.77
N ASN A 40 18.40 54.43 -7.56
CA ASN A 40 17.24 53.64 -8.02
C ASN A 40 16.93 53.89 -9.50
N PHE A 41 16.53 52.86 -10.23
CA PHE A 41 16.04 52.94 -11.61
C PHE A 41 14.57 52.51 -11.68
N GLY A 42 13.69 53.39 -12.14
CA GLY A 42 12.26 53.13 -12.33
C GLY A 42 11.34 54.07 -11.53
N PHE A 43 10.29 53.53 -10.92
CA PHE A 43 9.16 54.33 -10.43
C PHE A 43 8.83 54.02 -8.96
N GLY A 44 8.72 55.04 -8.11
CA GLY A 44 8.18 54.91 -6.75
C GLY A 44 9.01 54.02 -5.80
N ASN A 45 10.29 53.81 -6.05
CA ASN A 45 11.13 52.94 -5.22
C ASN A 45 11.66 53.70 -4.00
N THR A 46 11.59 53.10 -2.81
CA THR A 46 12.09 53.65 -1.54
C THR A 46 13.25 52.82 -1.00
N GLY A 47 14.41 53.44 -0.79
CA GLY A 47 15.69 52.81 -0.42
C GLY A 47 16.74 52.97 -1.52
N ASN A 48 17.73 52.07 -1.62
CA ASN A 48 18.90 52.28 -2.48
C ASN A 48 19.12 51.15 -3.50
N ASN A 49 19.65 51.48 -4.68
CA ASN A 49 20.05 50.54 -5.74
C ASN A 49 18.91 49.61 -6.22
N ASN A 50 17.65 50.04 -6.16
CA ASN A 50 16.52 49.26 -6.63
C ASN A 50 16.25 49.48 -8.12
N ILE A 51 15.93 48.43 -8.88
CA ILE A 51 15.57 48.50 -10.30
C ILE A 51 14.14 47.98 -10.47
N GLY A 52 13.16 48.87 -10.62
CA GLY A 52 11.76 48.42 -10.65
C GLY A 52 10.68 49.46 -10.37
N PHE A 53 9.53 48.96 -9.92
CA PHE A 53 8.31 49.75 -9.67
C PHE A 53 7.78 49.50 -8.26
N GLY A 54 7.74 50.52 -7.40
CA GLY A 54 7.14 50.45 -6.07
C GLY A 54 7.88 49.56 -5.06
N LEU A 55 9.21 49.39 -5.21
CA LEU A 55 10.03 48.59 -4.29
C LEU A 55 10.29 49.36 -2.99
N THR A 56 10.39 48.68 -1.84
CA THR A 56 10.77 49.28 -0.55
C THR A 56 11.86 48.46 0.11
N GLY A 57 13.04 49.02 0.36
CA GLY A 57 14.26 48.31 0.77
C GLY A 57 15.47 48.62 -0.11
N ASN A 58 16.55 47.85 -0.02
CA ASN A 58 17.77 48.07 -0.80
C ASN A 58 18.07 46.90 -1.77
N ASN A 59 18.71 47.20 -2.90
CA ASN A 59 19.24 46.23 -3.87
C ASN A 59 18.21 45.28 -4.50
N GLN A 60 16.95 45.71 -4.62
CA GLN A 60 15.87 44.89 -5.18
C GLN A 60 15.70 45.05 -6.70
N PHE A 61 15.16 44.02 -7.35
CA PHE A 61 14.76 44.05 -8.76
C PHE A 61 13.32 43.54 -8.90
N GLY A 62 12.43 44.28 -9.58
CA GLY A 62 11.08 43.80 -9.90
C GLY A 62 9.94 44.82 -9.71
N ILE A 63 8.74 44.33 -9.35
CA ILE A 63 7.53 45.14 -9.19
C ILE A 63 7.02 44.95 -7.74
N GLY A 64 7.42 45.87 -6.85
CA GLY A 64 7.15 45.81 -5.41
C GLY A 64 5.69 46.06 -5.03
N ALA A 65 4.96 46.88 -5.80
CA ALA A 65 3.54 47.16 -5.55
C ALA A 65 2.62 45.92 -5.59
N LEU A 66 3.13 44.78 -6.06
CA LEU A 66 2.41 43.51 -6.20
C LEU A 66 3.04 42.37 -5.40
N ASN A 67 4.02 42.65 -4.54
CA ASN A 67 4.49 41.70 -3.52
C ASN A 67 4.20 42.28 -2.12
N SER A 68 3.77 41.43 -1.18
CA SER A 68 3.52 41.81 0.22
C SER A 68 4.45 41.03 1.16
N GLY A 69 4.94 41.69 2.22
CA GLY A 69 5.92 41.11 3.14
C GLY A 69 7.37 41.38 2.74
N SER A 70 8.29 40.44 2.96
CA SER A 70 9.74 40.69 2.96
C SER A 70 10.56 39.66 2.18
N GLY A 71 11.60 40.12 1.46
CA GLY A 71 12.56 39.23 0.78
C GLY A 71 11.98 38.39 -0.37
N ASN A 72 10.80 38.72 -0.88
CA ASN A 72 10.19 38.02 -2.00
C ASN A 72 10.83 38.43 -3.33
N ILE A 73 11.08 37.48 -4.22
CA ILE A 73 11.65 37.68 -5.56
C ILE A 73 10.61 37.26 -6.62
N GLY A 74 10.28 38.15 -7.54
CA GLY A 74 9.28 37.91 -8.59
C GLY A 74 8.03 38.76 -8.42
N PHE A 75 6.83 38.17 -8.57
CA PHE A 75 5.57 38.91 -8.74
C PHE A 75 4.39 38.24 -8.03
N GLY A 76 3.52 39.02 -7.39
CA GLY A 76 2.28 38.51 -6.79
C GLY A 76 2.47 37.76 -5.47
N ASN A 77 3.68 37.73 -4.90
CA ASN A 77 3.98 36.91 -3.72
C ASN A 77 3.58 37.62 -2.41
N SER A 78 3.15 36.86 -1.41
CA SER A 78 2.78 37.34 -0.08
C SER A 78 3.51 36.58 1.01
N GLY A 79 4.05 37.28 2.02
CA GLY A 79 4.80 36.69 3.13
C GLY A 79 6.31 36.87 2.98
N THR A 80 7.11 35.84 3.26
CA THR A 80 8.56 35.99 3.45
C THR A 80 9.40 35.07 2.57
N GLY A 81 10.35 35.62 1.82
CA GLY A 81 11.40 34.84 1.15
C GLY A 81 10.92 33.94 0.01
N ASN A 82 9.76 34.22 -0.59
CA ASN A 82 9.23 33.42 -1.70
C ASN A 82 9.89 33.81 -3.03
N ILE A 83 10.10 32.85 -3.93
CA ILE A 83 10.72 33.07 -5.24
C ILE A 83 9.78 32.60 -6.35
N GLY A 84 9.43 33.48 -7.28
CA GLY A 84 8.57 33.18 -8.44
C GLY A 84 7.28 33.98 -8.43
N PHE A 85 6.14 33.30 -8.63
CA PHE A 85 4.86 33.96 -8.93
C PHE A 85 3.74 33.53 -7.99
N PHE A 86 2.98 34.48 -7.46
CA PHE A 86 1.73 34.23 -6.71
C PHE A 86 1.85 33.29 -5.49
N ASN A 87 3.03 33.15 -4.90
CA ASN A 87 3.20 32.29 -3.73
C ASN A 87 2.77 33.01 -2.44
N SER A 88 2.26 32.28 -1.45
CA SER A 88 1.82 32.80 -0.15
C SER A 88 2.47 32.04 1.00
N GLY A 89 2.93 32.75 2.03
CA GLY A 89 3.60 32.18 3.20
C GLY A 89 5.12 32.37 3.15
N THR A 90 5.89 31.32 3.44
CA THR A 90 7.34 31.45 3.71
C THR A 90 8.20 30.52 2.86
N GLY A 91 9.18 31.06 2.14
CA GLY A 91 10.24 30.28 1.50
C GLY A 91 9.81 29.37 0.36
N ASN A 92 8.65 29.63 -0.27
CA ASN A 92 8.18 28.82 -1.40
C ASN A 92 8.88 29.22 -2.71
N VAL A 93 9.13 28.25 -3.59
CA VAL A 93 9.80 28.45 -4.88
C VAL A 93 8.93 27.92 -6.02
N GLY A 94 8.56 28.78 -6.97
CA GLY A 94 7.77 28.42 -8.15
C GLY A 94 6.51 29.25 -8.30
N VAL A 95 5.36 28.62 -8.57
CA VAL A 95 4.11 29.33 -8.90
C VAL A 95 2.95 28.89 -8.01
N GLY A 96 2.26 29.84 -7.38
CA GLY A 96 0.97 29.61 -6.72
C GLY A 96 1.01 28.72 -5.48
N ASN A 97 2.19 28.51 -4.87
CA ASN A 97 2.30 27.66 -3.69
C ASN A 97 1.85 28.43 -2.43
N SER A 98 1.27 27.72 -1.46
CA SER A 98 0.78 28.30 -0.20
C SER A 98 1.33 27.53 1.00
N GLY A 99 1.84 28.24 2.01
CA GLY A 99 2.41 27.66 3.23
C GLY A 99 3.92 27.81 3.30
N ILE A 100 4.66 26.76 3.67
CA ILE A 100 6.09 26.85 4.02
C ILE A 100 6.95 25.94 3.13
N GLY A 101 7.96 26.50 2.47
CA GLY A 101 9.07 25.72 1.86
C GLY A 101 8.67 24.82 0.70
N ASN A 102 7.54 25.04 0.04
CA ASN A 102 7.11 24.23 -1.09
C ASN A 102 7.86 24.61 -2.37
N THR A 103 8.18 23.63 -3.22
CA THR A 103 8.87 23.84 -4.50
C THR A 103 8.03 23.29 -5.67
N GLY A 104 7.71 24.14 -6.65
CA GLY A 104 7.00 23.76 -7.86
C GLY A 104 5.69 24.55 -8.06
N LEU A 105 4.57 23.88 -8.36
CA LEU A 105 3.35 24.50 -8.87
C LEU A 105 2.13 24.19 -8.00
N GLY A 106 1.52 25.21 -7.38
CA GLY A 106 0.21 25.10 -6.74
C GLY A 106 0.15 24.13 -5.55
N ASN A 107 1.27 23.91 -4.85
CA ASN A 107 1.28 23.07 -3.64
C ASN A 107 0.77 23.85 -2.43
N ALA A 108 0.08 23.19 -1.50
CA ALA A 108 -0.48 23.77 -0.28
C ALA A 108 -0.01 23.04 0.98
N GLY A 109 0.48 23.76 1.98
CA GLY A 109 1.02 23.21 3.22
C GLY A 109 2.54 23.35 3.30
N ASN A 110 3.26 22.29 3.69
CA ASN A 110 4.66 22.40 4.11
C ASN A 110 5.60 21.45 3.35
N VAL A 111 6.69 21.97 2.79
CA VAL A 111 7.84 21.19 2.25
C VAL A 111 7.41 20.19 1.15
N ASN A 112 6.40 20.51 0.36
CA ASN A 112 6.00 19.67 -0.77
C ASN A 112 6.80 20.02 -2.03
N THR A 113 7.14 19.03 -2.86
CA THR A 113 7.89 19.19 -4.11
C THR A 113 7.11 18.64 -5.30
N GLY A 114 6.93 19.45 -6.35
CA GLY A 114 6.25 19.08 -7.59
C GLY A 114 4.96 19.88 -7.79
N PHE A 115 3.81 19.26 -8.06
CA PHE A 115 2.59 20.00 -8.42
C PHE A 115 1.32 19.56 -7.67
N TRP A 116 0.50 20.54 -7.26
CA TRP A 116 -0.83 20.32 -6.65
C TRP A 116 -0.85 19.37 -5.44
N ASN A 117 0.26 19.27 -4.70
CA ASN A 117 0.31 18.48 -3.46
C ASN A 117 -0.29 19.29 -2.30
N GLY A 118 -1.11 18.65 -1.45
CA GLY A 118 -1.70 19.21 -0.24
C GLY A 118 -1.20 18.51 1.02
N GLY A 119 -0.87 19.26 2.06
CA GLY A 119 -0.38 18.73 3.33
C GLY A 119 1.13 18.92 3.49
N SER A 120 1.86 17.87 3.89
CA SER A 120 3.28 18.00 4.28
C SER A 120 4.20 17.01 3.57
N THR A 121 5.42 17.44 3.24
CA THR A 121 6.55 16.58 2.81
C THR A 121 6.25 15.63 1.64
N ASN A 122 5.27 15.95 0.78
CA ASN A 122 4.94 15.11 -0.38
C ASN A 122 5.84 15.44 -1.57
N THR A 123 6.18 14.44 -2.39
CA THR A 123 6.97 14.61 -3.61
C THR A 123 6.26 13.98 -4.81
N GLY A 124 6.15 14.71 -5.92
CA GLY A 124 5.44 14.29 -7.13
C GLY A 124 4.23 15.18 -7.38
N GLY A 125 3.02 14.64 -7.55
CA GLY A 125 1.87 15.54 -7.76
C GLY A 125 0.47 15.02 -7.46
N GLY A 126 -0.41 15.95 -7.07
CA GLY A 126 -1.80 15.67 -6.71
C GLY A 126 -1.97 14.87 -5.41
N ASN A 127 -0.93 14.74 -4.59
CA ASN A 127 -0.97 13.98 -3.35
C ASN A 127 -1.63 14.78 -2.21
N ALA A 128 -2.28 14.12 -1.27
CA ALA A 128 -2.93 14.75 -0.11
C ALA A 128 -2.55 14.04 1.21
N GLY A 129 -2.07 14.79 2.20
CA GLY A 129 -1.64 14.26 3.51
C GLY A 129 -0.14 14.41 3.72
N ALA A 130 0.55 13.42 4.29
CA ALA A 130 1.96 13.57 4.70
C ALA A 130 2.92 12.53 4.12
N GLY A 131 4.03 12.99 3.52
CA GLY A 131 5.17 12.13 3.20
C GLY A 131 4.95 11.15 2.04
N ASN A 132 4.00 11.42 1.14
CA ASN A 132 3.75 10.57 -0.02
C ASN A 132 4.78 10.85 -1.14
N PHE A 133 5.20 9.82 -1.87
CA PHE A 133 6.11 9.91 -3.02
C PHE A 133 5.44 9.31 -4.26
N GLY A 134 5.02 10.14 -5.22
CA GLY A 134 4.28 9.65 -6.36
C GLY A 134 3.17 10.58 -6.83
N PHE A 135 2.07 9.99 -7.29
CA PHE A 135 0.97 10.74 -7.90
C PHE A 135 -0.42 10.33 -7.39
N PHE A 136 -1.23 11.33 -7.02
CA PHE A 136 -2.63 11.13 -6.60
C PHE A 136 -2.81 10.21 -5.39
N ASP A 137 -1.79 10.12 -4.53
CA ASP A 137 -1.86 9.38 -3.27
C ASP A 137 -2.55 10.23 -2.18
N SER A 138 -3.42 9.62 -1.37
CA SER A 138 -4.10 10.28 -0.24
C SER A 138 -3.84 9.55 1.08
N GLY A 139 -3.64 10.30 2.16
CA GLY A 139 -3.18 9.79 3.45
C GLY A 139 -1.67 9.97 3.61
N ASN A 140 -0.96 8.99 4.19
CA ASN A 140 0.43 9.21 4.62
C ASN A 140 1.41 8.12 4.18
N PHE A 141 2.65 8.49 3.89
CA PHE A 141 3.77 7.60 3.58
C PHE A 141 3.53 6.61 2.43
N ASN A 142 2.61 6.92 1.51
CA ASN A 142 2.40 6.09 0.33
C ASN A 142 3.50 6.34 -0.72
N ALA A 143 3.85 5.31 -1.49
CA ALA A 143 4.86 5.42 -2.56
C ALA A 143 4.39 4.77 -3.87
N GLY A 144 4.05 5.58 -4.87
CA GLY A 144 3.69 5.11 -6.21
C GLY A 144 2.60 5.95 -6.87
N SER A 145 1.38 5.42 -7.02
CA SER A 145 0.24 6.23 -7.48
C SER A 145 -1.13 5.72 -7.04
N PHE A 146 -2.08 6.63 -6.89
CA PHE A 146 -3.50 6.38 -6.60
C PHE A 146 -3.78 5.58 -5.32
N ASN A 147 -2.85 5.58 -4.36
CA ASN A 147 -3.05 4.88 -3.09
C ASN A 147 -3.88 5.74 -2.11
N SER A 148 -4.69 5.11 -1.26
CA SER A 148 -5.56 5.79 -0.28
C SER A 148 -5.43 5.14 1.10
N GLY A 149 -4.95 5.90 2.08
CA GLY A 149 -4.64 5.41 3.43
C GLY A 149 -3.16 5.56 3.76
N ASN A 150 -2.55 4.59 4.44
CA ASN A 150 -1.20 4.77 4.98
C ASN A 150 -0.20 3.68 4.55
N SER A 151 1.04 4.10 4.25
CA SER A 151 2.18 3.21 4.00
C SER A 151 1.98 2.19 2.88
N ASN A 152 1.15 2.51 1.88
CA ASN A 152 0.94 1.64 0.72
C ASN A 152 2.00 1.88 -0.35
N THR A 153 2.34 0.85 -1.13
CA THR A 153 3.36 0.97 -2.19
C THR A 153 2.89 0.40 -3.52
N SER A 154 3.42 0.96 -4.61
CA SER A 154 3.01 0.72 -5.99
C SER A 154 1.65 1.38 -6.31
N PHE A 155 0.60 0.66 -6.71
CA PHE A 155 -0.52 1.27 -7.45
C PHE A 155 -1.91 0.95 -6.91
N GLY A 156 -2.71 1.99 -6.68
CA GLY A 156 -4.16 1.88 -6.52
C GLY A 156 -4.63 1.11 -5.29
N ASN A 157 -3.81 1.03 -4.24
CA ASN A 157 -4.17 0.32 -3.01
C ASN A 157 -5.00 1.20 -2.07
N SER A 158 -5.95 0.63 -1.35
CA SER A 158 -6.75 1.32 -0.34
C SER A 158 -6.65 0.63 1.03
N GLY A 159 -6.60 1.42 2.11
CA GLY A 159 -6.31 0.94 3.47
C GLY A 159 -4.83 1.11 3.83
N ASN A 160 -4.24 0.19 4.59
CA ASN A 160 -2.91 0.41 5.19
C ASN A 160 -1.90 -0.71 4.91
N VAL A 161 -0.63 -0.35 4.72
CA VAL A 161 0.51 -1.27 4.62
C VAL A 161 0.37 -2.29 3.47
N ASN A 162 -0.30 -1.91 2.38
CA ASN A 162 -0.44 -2.77 1.21
C ASN A 162 0.75 -2.60 0.25
N THR A 163 1.11 -3.69 -0.44
CA THR A 163 2.18 -3.67 -1.45
C THR A 163 1.73 -4.34 -2.75
N GLY A 164 2.03 -3.69 -3.88
CA GLY A 164 1.60 -4.15 -5.20
C GLY A 164 0.41 -3.36 -5.73
N PHE A 165 -0.60 -4.06 -6.24
CA PHE A 165 -1.60 -3.47 -7.13
C PHE A 165 -3.02 -3.72 -6.63
N LEU A 166 -3.83 -2.66 -6.55
CA LEU A 166 -5.30 -2.74 -6.38
C LEU A 166 -5.77 -3.49 -5.13
N ASN A 167 -4.95 -3.58 -4.07
CA ASN A 167 -5.38 -4.22 -2.82
C ASN A 167 -6.29 -3.28 -2.00
N ALA A 168 -7.22 -3.84 -1.23
CA ALA A 168 -8.19 -3.10 -0.42
C ALA A 168 -8.30 -3.67 0.99
N GLY A 169 -8.00 -2.88 2.02
CA GLY A 169 -7.88 -3.35 3.40
C GLY A 169 -6.44 -3.22 3.89
N ASP A 170 -5.98 -4.12 4.74
CA ASP A 170 -4.75 -3.92 5.51
C ASP A 170 -3.73 -5.06 5.34
N ILE A 171 -2.45 -4.71 5.22
CA ILE A 171 -1.30 -5.66 5.25
C ILE A 171 -1.39 -6.70 4.10
N ASN A 172 -1.85 -6.29 2.91
CA ASN A 172 -1.91 -7.18 1.75
C ASN A 172 -0.67 -7.06 0.84
N SER A 173 -0.29 -8.16 0.20
CA SER A 173 0.80 -8.20 -0.78
C SER A 173 0.39 -8.90 -2.07
N GLY A 174 0.64 -8.26 -3.21
CA GLY A 174 0.35 -8.79 -4.54
C GLY A 174 -0.74 -8.00 -5.28
N PHE A 175 -1.74 -8.70 -5.84
CA PHE A 175 -2.70 -8.11 -6.78
C PHE A 175 -4.16 -8.31 -6.35
N GLY A 176 -4.91 -7.22 -6.16
CA GLY A 176 -6.37 -7.27 -6.04
C GLY A 176 -6.90 -8.03 -4.83
N ASN A 177 -6.13 -8.10 -3.73
CA ASN A 177 -6.59 -8.75 -2.50
C ASN A 177 -7.47 -7.79 -1.69
N ALA A 178 -8.53 -8.32 -1.08
CA ALA A 178 -9.46 -7.60 -0.22
C ALA A 178 -9.47 -8.19 1.21
N GLY A 179 -9.49 -7.34 2.25
CA GLY A 179 -9.44 -7.76 3.65
C GLY A 179 -8.05 -7.61 4.28
N GLY A 180 -7.70 -8.46 5.25
CA GLY A 180 -6.49 -8.34 6.05
C GLY A 180 -5.44 -9.42 5.82
N VAL A 181 -4.15 -9.07 5.79
CA VAL A 181 -3.02 -10.03 5.88
C VAL A 181 -3.01 -11.07 4.75
N ASN A 182 -3.40 -10.70 3.52
CA ASN A 182 -3.39 -11.61 2.38
C ASN A 182 -2.12 -11.49 1.52
N THR A 183 -1.62 -12.61 0.99
CA THR A 183 -0.50 -12.62 0.02
C THR A 183 -0.89 -13.38 -1.25
N GLY A 184 -0.65 -12.78 -2.41
CA GLY A 184 -0.91 -13.38 -3.73
C GLY A 184 -1.94 -12.58 -4.51
N PHE A 185 -2.96 -13.22 -5.09
CA PHE A 185 -3.88 -12.54 -6.03
C PHE A 185 -5.37 -12.86 -5.87
N GLY A 186 -6.19 -11.81 -5.83
CA GLY A 186 -7.65 -11.94 -5.83
C GLY A 186 -8.22 -12.65 -4.59
N ASN A 187 -7.50 -12.66 -3.47
CA ASN A 187 -8.02 -13.19 -2.21
C ASN A 187 -9.02 -12.19 -1.59
N ALA A 188 -10.04 -12.69 -0.91
CA ALA A 188 -10.95 -11.96 -0.06
C ALA A 188 -10.96 -12.59 1.35
N GLY A 189 -11.35 -11.81 2.36
CA GLY A 189 -11.26 -12.25 3.76
C GLY A 189 -9.84 -12.06 4.31
N ASP A 190 -9.49 -12.84 5.34
CA ASP A 190 -8.28 -12.55 6.13
C ASP A 190 -7.28 -13.72 6.19
N THR A 191 -5.99 -13.37 6.26
CA THR A 191 -4.88 -14.33 6.48
C THR A 191 -4.83 -15.43 5.41
N ASN A 192 -4.97 -15.06 4.13
CA ASN A 192 -4.86 -16.00 3.02
C ASN A 192 -3.50 -15.94 2.30
N THR A 193 -3.08 -17.04 1.69
CA THR A 193 -1.89 -17.07 0.82
C THR A 193 -2.16 -17.88 -0.44
N GLY A 194 -1.96 -17.29 -1.63
CA GLY A 194 -2.27 -17.92 -2.91
C GLY A 194 -3.26 -17.07 -3.70
N GLY A 195 -4.39 -17.63 -4.16
CA GLY A 195 -5.33 -16.81 -4.93
C GLY A 195 -6.77 -17.28 -5.01
N PHE A 196 -7.67 -16.32 -5.26
CA PHE A 196 -9.11 -16.53 -5.34
C PHE A 196 -9.74 -17.21 -4.11
N ASN A 197 -9.11 -17.11 -2.95
CA ASN A 197 -9.71 -17.53 -1.69
C ASN A 197 -10.80 -16.53 -1.30
N GLY A 198 -11.99 -17.00 -0.89
CA GLY A 198 -13.13 -16.15 -0.54
C GLY A 198 -13.38 -16.05 0.98
N GLY A 199 -12.91 -17.03 1.75
CA GLY A 199 -12.93 -17.02 3.21
C GLY A 199 -11.55 -16.80 3.80
N SER A 200 -11.46 -16.81 5.13
CA SER A 200 -10.21 -16.59 5.87
C SER A 200 -9.44 -17.90 6.17
N LEU A 201 -8.13 -17.76 6.44
CA LEU A 201 -7.20 -18.85 6.83
C LEU A 201 -6.96 -19.92 5.73
N ASN A 202 -7.07 -19.55 4.46
CA ASN A 202 -6.79 -20.43 3.32
C ASN A 202 -5.39 -20.23 2.76
N THR A 203 -4.66 -21.33 2.51
CA THR A 203 -3.46 -21.33 1.67
C THR A 203 -3.72 -22.14 0.39
N GLY A 204 -3.16 -21.73 -0.74
CA GLY A 204 -3.51 -22.29 -2.04
C GLY A 204 -4.63 -21.51 -2.74
N PHE A 205 -5.57 -22.21 -3.38
CA PHE A 205 -6.50 -21.59 -4.33
C PHE A 205 -7.96 -22.00 -4.12
N PHE A 206 -8.86 -21.04 -4.39
CA PHE A 206 -10.32 -21.24 -4.40
C PHE A 206 -10.91 -21.70 -3.05
N GLY A 207 -10.27 -21.37 -1.94
CA GLY A 207 -10.77 -21.59 -0.58
C GLY A 207 -11.95 -20.67 -0.25
N ALA A 208 -13.17 -21.11 -0.55
CA ALA A 208 -14.38 -20.30 -0.37
C ALA A 208 -14.87 -20.19 1.10
N ALA A 209 -14.47 -21.12 1.96
CA ALA A 209 -14.88 -21.15 3.37
C ALA A 209 -13.84 -20.46 4.27
N THR A 210 -14.31 -19.83 5.36
CA THR A 210 -13.44 -19.48 6.48
C THR A 210 -13.15 -20.74 7.28
N GLN A 211 -11.88 -21.10 7.38
CA GLN A 211 -11.44 -22.33 8.00
C GLN A 211 -11.27 -22.13 9.52
N ALA A 212 -11.44 -23.19 10.32
CA ALA A 212 -11.15 -23.13 11.75
C ALA A 212 -9.63 -23.13 12.05
N GLY A 213 -8.82 -23.45 11.05
CA GLY A 213 -7.37 -23.27 11.03
C GLY A 213 -6.81 -23.52 9.62
N PRO A 214 -5.49 -23.32 9.40
CA PRO A 214 -4.93 -23.28 8.05
C PRO A 214 -5.15 -24.56 7.23
N ASN A 215 -5.68 -24.42 6.01
CA ASN A 215 -5.72 -25.48 4.99
C ASN A 215 -4.83 -25.09 3.80
N SER A 216 -4.32 -26.07 3.06
CA SER A 216 -3.53 -25.86 1.83
C SER A 216 -4.12 -26.58 0.61
N GLY A 217 -3.85 -26.09 -0.60
CA GLY A 217 -4.26 -26.75 -1.85
C GLY A 217 -5.56 -26.20 -2.45
N PHE A 218 -6.51 -27.07 -2.78
CA PHE A 218 -7.72 -26.75 -3.55
C PHE A 218 -8.98 -27.33 -2.91
N PHE A 219 -10.04 -26.52 -2.77
CA PHE A 219 -11.38 -26.95 -2.34
C PHE A 219 -11.43 -27.74 -1.01
N ASN A 220 -10.55 -27.40 -0.07
CA ASN A 220 -10.49 -28.04 1.24
C ASN A 220 -11.32 -27.25 2.27
N VAL A 221 -12.02 -27.97 3.13
CA VAL A 221 -12.85 -27.48 4.25
C VAL A 221 -12.38 -28.20 5.51
N GLY A 222 -12.43 -27.56 6.68
CA GLY A 222 -11.96 -28.12 7.96
C GLY A 222 -10.66 -27.46 8.43
N THR A 223 -9.73 -28.21 9.01
CA THR A 223 -8.46 -27.66 9.55
C THR A 223 -7.24 -28.53 9.27
N GLY A 224 -6.12 -27.96 8.82
CA GLY A 224 -4.89 -28.71 8.55
C GLY A 224 -4.99 -29.67 7.37
N ASN A 225 -5.98 -29.48 6.48
CA ASN A 225 -6.21 -30.31 5.31
C ASN A 225 -5.35 -29.82 4.12
N SER A 226 -4.81 -30.74 3.33
CA SER A 226 -3.86 -30.47 2.23
C SER A 226 -4.14 -31.31 0.99
N GLY A 227 -4.03 -30.74 -0.21
CA GLY A 227 -4.33 -31.44 -1.46
C GLY A 227 -5.66 -30.99 -2.05
N PHE A 228 -6.55 -31.93 -2.41
CA PHE A 228 -7.76 -31.63 -3.21
C PHE A 228 -9.07 -32.16 -2.60
N GLY A 229 -10.03 -31.26 -2.37
CA GLY A 229 -11.45 -31.63 -2.21
C GLY A 229 -11.84 -32.30 -0.90
N HIS A 230 -11.10 -32.05 0.19
CA HIS A 230 -11.49 -32.50 1.54
C HIS A 230 -12.73 -31.75 2.03
N ASN A 231 -13.92 -32.33 1.82
CA ASN A 231 -15.21 -31.66 2.06
C ASN A 231 -15.85 -32.07 3.41
N ASP A 232 -15.08 -31.99 4.50
CA ASP A 232 -15.57 -32.27 5.85
C ASP A 232 -15.24 -31.10 6.79
N PRO A 233 -16.24 -30.26 7.17
CA PRO A 233 -16.03 -29.14 8.09
C PRO A 233 -15.56 -29.54 9.50
N SER A 234 -15.80 -30.79 9.91
CA SER A 234 -15.33 -31.34 11.19
C SER A 234 -13.99 -32.09 11.06
N GLY A 235 -13.56 -32.39 9.84
CA GLY A 235 -12.37 -33.17 9.54
C GLY A 235 -11.09 -32.35 9.63
N SER A 236 -10.00 -33.00 10.02
CA SER A 236 -8.70 -32.34 10.16
C SER A 236 -7.51 -33.22 9.81
N GLY A 237 -6.40 -32.57 9.42
CA GLY A 237 -5.12 -33.25 9.16
C GLY A 237 -5.13 -34.20 7.96
N ASN A 238 -6.03 -34.02 7.00
CA ASN A 238 -6.12 -34.87 5.82
C ASN A 238 -5.12 -34.44 4.74
N SER A 239 -4.62 -35.41 3.98
CA SER A 239 -3.72 -35.18 2.84
C SER A 239 -4.10 -36.03 1.63
N GLY A 240 -4.01 -35.45 0.42
CA GLY A 240 -4.24 -36.17 -0.83
C GLY A 240 -5.51 -35.71 -1.54
N ILE A 241 -6.49 -36.60 -1.71
CA ILE A 241 -7.69 -36.35 -2.52
C ILE A 241 -8.94 -36.87 -1.79
N GLN A 242 -9.89 -35.97 -1.52
CA GLN A 242 -11.27 -36.26 -1.11
C GLN A 242 -11.44 -37.15 0.15
N ASN A 243 -10.45 -37.21 1.02
CA ASN A 243 -10.57 -37.86 2.34
C ASN A 243 -11.48 -37.04 3.29
N SER A 244 -12.13 -37.72 4.23
CA SER A 244 -13.02 -37.16 5.26
C SER A 244 -12.71 -37.72 6.66
N GLY A 245 -13.08 -36.99 7.72
CA GLY A 245 -12.69 -37.29 9.10
C GLY A 245 -11.27 -36.82 9.44
N PHE A 246 -10.54 -37.62 10.22
CA PHE A 246 -9.31 -37.20 10.88
C PHE A 246 -8.07 -37.95 10.38
N GLY A 247 -7.03 -37.20 10.01
CA GLY A 247 -5.65 -37.68 9.84
C GLY A 247 -5.40 -38.62 8.67
N ASN A 248 -6.24 -38.61 7.63
CA ASN A 248 -6.11 -39.56 6.52
C ASN A 248 -5.08 -39.11 5.47
N SER A 249 -4.44 -40.06 4.81
CA SER A 249 -3.59 -39.85 3.64
C SER A 249 -4.02 -40.70 2.45
N GLY A 250 -4.03 -40.15 1.24
CA GLY A 250 -4.35 -40.89 0.01
C GLY A 250 -5.69 -40.46 -0.61
N TYR A 251 -6.51 -41.41 -1.07
CA TYR A 251 -7.69 -41.17 -1.91
C TYR A 251 -9.00 -41.70 -1.30
N VAL A 252 -9.95 -40.80 -1.04
CA VAL A 252 -11.35 -41.10 -0.62
C VAL A 252 -11.42 -42.02 0.61
N ASN A 253 -10.51 -41.80 1.57
CA ASN A 253 -10.53 -42.47 2.87
C ASN A 253 -11.45 -41.75 3.85
N THR A 254 -12.21 -42.49 4.66
CA THR A 254 -13.11 -41.95 5.70
C THR A 254 -12.67 -42.42 7.08
N SER A 255 -12.19 -41.49 7.90
CA SER A 255 -11.85 -41.77 9.31
C SER A 255 -13.06 -41.50 10.22
N THR A 256 -13.39 -42.44 11.10
CA THR A 256 -14.57 -42.36 11.97
C THR A 256 -14.28 -41.84 13.38
N THR A 257 -13.02 -41.58 13.72
CA THR A 257 -12.63 -41.12 15.07
C THR A 257 -11.31 -40.34 15.04
N SER A 258 -11.23 -39.29 15.86
CA SER A 258 -10.02 -38.49 16.04
C SER A 258 -9.01 -39.14 16.99
N LEU A 259 -9.39 -40.17 17.74
CA LEU A 259 -8.59 -40.70 18.85
C LEU A 259 -7.46 -41.66 18.44
N PHE A 260 -7.60 -42.35 17.31
CA PHE A 260 -6.82 -43.56 17.00
C PHE A 260 -6.08 -43.51 15.64
N GLY A 261 -5.93 -42.32 15.05
CA GLY A 261 -5.23 -42.11 13.78
C GLY A 261 -6.10 -42.37 12.54
N GLY A 262 -5.79 -41.66 11.45
CA GLY A 262 -6.51 -41.81 10.17
C GLY A 262 -6.08 -43.02 9.36
N ASN A 263 -6.71 -43.18 8.19
CA ASN A 263 -6.38 -44.25 7.26
C ASN A 263 -5.38 -43.77 6.20
N SER A 264 -4.50 -44.66 5.71
CA SER A 264 -3.49 -44.36 4.70
C SER A 264 -3.58 -45.31 3.50
N GLY A 265 -4.21 -44.86 2.43
CA GLY A 265 -4.52 -45.75 1.31
C GLY A 265 -5.58 -45.21 0.36
N VAL A 266 -6.45 -46.11 -0.10
CA VAL A 266 -7.49 -45.84 -1.08
C VAL A 266 -8.80 -46.48 -0.63
N LEU A 267 -9.86 -45.69 -0.47
CA LEU A 267 -11.21 -46.16 -0.09
C LEU A 267 -11.26 -46.89 1.27
N ASP A 268 -10.32 -46.60 2.18
CA ASP A 268 -10.29 -47.16 3.52
C ASP A 268 -11.30 -46.45 4.45
N THR A 269 -12.03 -47.21 5.25
CA THR A 269 -13.09 -46.72 6.16
C THR A 269 -12.90 -47.22 7.60
N GLY A 270 -13.06 -46.34 8.58
CA GLY A 270 -12.87 -46.67 10.00
C GLY A 270 -11.66 -45.95 10.60
N TYR A 271 -10.67 -46.63 11.19
CA TYR A 271 -9.46 -45.95 11.68
C TYR A 271 -8.21 -46.83 11.70
N GLY A 272 -7.05 -46.19 11.53
CA GLY A 272 -5.74 -46.84 11.51
C GLY A 272 -5.53 -47.86 10.38
N ASN A 273 -6.37 -47.86 9.34
CA ASN A 273 -6.24 -48.80 8.23
C ASN A 273 -5.21 -48.33 7.21
N ALA A 274 -4.56 -49.27 6.52
CA ALA A 274 -3.62 -48.98 5.45
C ALA A 274 -3.78 -49.92 4.25
N GLY A 275 -4.02 -49.36 3.06
CA GLY A 275 -3.95 -50.07 1.80
C GLY A 275 -5.10 -49.72 0.85
N PHE A 276 -5.96 -50.70 0.55
CA PHE A 276 -7.04 -50.55 -0.43
C PHE A 276 -8.34 -51.17 0.07
N TYR A 277 -9.39 -50.37 0.21
CA TYR A 277 -10.76 -50.83 0.49
C TYR A 277 -10.87 -51.63 1.79
N ASN A 278 -10.13 -51.24 2.83
CA ASN A 278 -10.25 -51.84 4.15
C ASN A 278 -11.35 -51.15 4.98
N ALA A 279 -12.03 -51.90 5.82
CA ALA A 279 -13.10 -51.43 6.69
C ALA A 279 -12.82 -51.80 8.15
N ALA A 280 -13.39 -51.03 9.08
CA ALA A 280 -13.19 -51.13 10.53
C ALA A 280 -11.79 -50.70 11.00
N VAL A 281 -10.97 -51.56 11.64
CA VAL A 281 -9.93 -51.08 12.57
C VAL A 281 -8.55 -51.68 12.37
N GLN A 282 -7.53 -50.83 12.22
CA GLN A 282 -6.11 -51.22 12.25
C GLN A 282 -5.74 -52.33 11.26
N ASN A 283 -6.38 -52.35 10.09
CA ASN A 283 -6.13 -53.35 9.07
C ASN A 283 -5.04 -52.91 8.09
N ALA A 284 -4.27 -53.87 7.56
CA ALA A 284 -3.17 -53.59 6.62
C ALA A 284 -3.24 -54.51 5.40
N GLY A 285 -3.76 -54.01 4.28
CA GLY A 285 -3.95 -54.85 3.09
C GLY A 285 -5.00 -54.38 2.09
N ILE A 286 -5.70 -55.35 1.49
CA ILE A 286 -6.64 -55.13 0.38
C ILE A 286 -7.97 -55.84 0.68
N PHE A 287 -9.10 -55.15 0.60
CA PHE A 287 -10.44 -55.70 0.84
C PHE A 287 -10.59 -56.42 2.20
N ILE A 288 -10.07 -55.83 3.29
CA ILE A 288 -10.19 -56.39 4.65
C ILE A 288 -11.39 -55.79 5.39
N ALA A 289 -12.20 -56.63 6.03
CA ALA A 289 -13.30 -56.20 6.91
C ALA A 289 -13.14 -56.83 8.30
N GLY A 290 -12.24 -56.25 9.11
CA GLY A 290 -11.81 -56.86 10.37
C GLY A 290 -11.25 -55.88 11.40
N VAL A 291 -10.59 -56.42 12.41
CA VAL A 291 -9.86 -55.66 13.44
C VAL A 291 -8.46 -56.24 13.56
N MET A 292 -7.42 -55.41 13.47
CA MET A 292 -6.01 -55.82 13.52
C MET A 292 -5.67 -56.94 12.51
N THR A 293 -6.27 -56.89 11.32
CA THR A 293 -6.21 -57.95 10.30
C THR A 293 -5.41 -57.49 9.08
N SER A 294 -4.59 -58.36 8.49
CA SER A 294 -3.69 -58.00 7.39
C SER A 294 -3.78 -58.95 6.20
N GLY A 295 -3.35 -58.52 5.00
CA GLY A 295 -3.32 -59.34 3.79
C GLY A 295 -4.39 -58.98 2.74
N ILE A 296 -5.14 -59.94 2.21
CA ILE A 296 -6.07 -59.72 1.08
C ILE A 296 -7.37 -60.52 1.28
N PHE A 297 -8.53 -59.87 1.20
CA PHE A 297 -9.87 -60.48 1.36
C PHE A 297 -10.11 -61.15 2.72
N ASN A 298 -9.66 -60.54 3.81
CA ASN A 298 -9.75 -61.12 5.16
C ASN A 298 -10.83 -60.46 6.03
N SER A 299 -11.36 -61.18 7.01
CA SER A 299 -12.33 -60.67 7.99
C SER A 299 -12.14 -61.29 9.39
N GLY A 300 -12.72 -60.65 10.40
CA GLY A 300 -12.62 -61.05 11.80
C GLY A 300 -11.51 -60.33 12.57
N THR A 301 -11.09 -60.87 13.72
CA THR A 301 -10.12 -60.25 14.64
C THR A 301 -8.74 -60.92 14.55
N GLY A 302 -7.68 -60.15 14.28
CA GLY A 302 -6.30 -60.63 14.38
C GLY A 302 -5.91 -61.68 13.31
N SER A 303 -6.51 -61.62 12.13
CA SER A 303 -6.30 -62.61 11.06
C SER A 303 -5.28 -62.13 10.01
N SER A 304 -4.66 -63.05 9.25
CA SER A 304 -3.62 -62.69 8.27
C SER A 304 -3.51 -63.63 7.05
N GLY A 305 -3.16 -63.06 5.90
CA GLY A 305 -2.85 -63.79 4.67
C GLY A 305 -3.85 -63.56 3.54
N LEU A 306 -4.27 -64.60 2.82
CA LEU A 306 -5.23 -64.49 1.72
C LEU A 306 -6.56 -65.17 2.13
N PHE A 307 -7.70 -64.56 1.83
CA PHE A 307 -9.05 -65.11 2.02
C PHE A 307 -9.31 -65.83 3.36
N VAL A 308 -9.06 -65.15 4.48
CA VAL A 308 -9.22 -65.67 5.83
C VAL A 308 -10.45 -65.03 6.50
N SER A 309 -11.43 -65.83 6.93
CA SER A 309 -12.60 -65.40 7.71
C SER A 309 -12.61 -66.09 9.06
N GLY A 310 -12.56 -65.30 10.13
CA GLY A 310 -12.54 -65.78 11.52
C GLY A 310 -11.51 -65.04 12.37
N ASN A 311 -11.29 -65.54 13.59
CA ASN A 311 -10.48 -64.82 14.60
C ASN A 311 -9.17 -65.56 14.89
N GLY A 312 -8.05 -64.85 14.86
CA GLY A 312 -6.72 -65.38 15.16
C GLY A 312 -6.17 -66.37 14.14
N LEU A 313 -6.60 -66.27 12.88
CA LEU A 313 -6.26 -67.22 11.81
C LEU A 313 -5.15 -66.69 10.91
N SER A 314 -4.28 -67.57 10.43
CA SER A 314 -3.30 -67.26 9.38
C SER A 314 -3.36 -68.29 8.26
N GLY A 315 -3.20 -67.87 7.00
CA GLY A 315 -3.19 -68.79 5.87
C GLY A 315 -3.56 -68.18 4.53
N PHE A 316 -3.80 -69.04 3.53
CA PHE A 316 -4.11 -68.62 2.16
C PHE A 316 -5.60 -68.76 1.78
N PHE A 317 -6.35 -69.55 2.56
CA PHE A 317 -7.82 -69.67 2.56
C PHE A 317 -8.19 -70.28 3.93
N ASN A 318 -9.00 -69.62 4.77
CA ASN A 318 -9.40 -70.15 6.09
C ASN A 318 -10.50 -69.29 6.76
N ASN A 319 -11.80 -69.59 6.69
CA ASN A 319 -12.53 -70.57 5.89
C ASN A 319 -13.78 -69.88 5.29
N PHE A 320 -14.47 -70.47 4.31
CA PHE A 320 -15.38 -69.68 3.45
C PHE A 320 -16.85 -69.67 3.83
N PHE A 321 -17.42 -68.46 3.75
CA PHE A 321 -18.78 -68.00 4.12
C PHE A 321 -19.00 -67.84 5.63
#